data_AF-A0A9X1VP18-F1
#
_entry.id   AF-A0A9X1VP18-F1
#
_cell.length_a   1.000
_cell.length_b   1.000
_cell.length_c   1.000
_cell.angle_alpha   90.00
_cell.angle_beta   90.00
_cell.angle_gamma   90.00
#
_symmetry.space_group_name_H-M   'P 1'
#
loop_
_entity.id
_entity.type
_entity.pdbx_description
1 polymer ?
#
loop_
_entity_poly.entity_id
_entity_poly.type
_entity_poly.pdbx_seq_one_letter_code
_entity_poly.pdbx_strand_id
1 'polypeptide(L)' 'MTERRILKLISQHKTNKEIGHLLFISPRTVEKHRSKVIIKLNLDHQTNALVIWVHKNKHLFN' A
#
# COMPACT_ATOMS: atom_id res chain seq x y z
N MET A 1 -12.47 -0.76 -0.17
CA MET A 1 -12.20 -0.12 -1.48
C MET A 1 -10.85 0.60 -1.51
N THR A 2 -10.42 1.23 -0.41
CA THR A 2 -9.18 2.02 -0.31
C THR A 2 -7.90 1.18 -0.43
N GLU A 3 -7.89 -0.03 0.11
CA GLU A 3 -6.71 -0.91 0.14
C GLU A 3 -6.19 -1.27 -1.25
N ARG A 4 -7.09 -1.61 -2.19
CA ARG A 4 -6.73 -1.91 -3.58
C ARG A 4 -6.18 -0.68 -4.32
N ARG A 5 -6.72 0.51 -4.04
CA ARG A 5 -6.16 1.77 -4.58
C ARG A 5 -4.76 2.03 -4.03
N ILE A 6 -4.54 1.83 -2.73
CA ILE A 6 -3.21 1.94 -2.11
C ILE A 6 -2.23 0.97 -2.78
N LEU A 7 -2.60 -0.31 -2.93
CA LEU A 7 -1.78 -1.32 -3.62
C LEU A 7 -1.43 -0.88 -5.05
N LYS A 8 -2.40 -0.38 -5.82
CA LYS A 8 -2.19 0.10 -7.19
C LYS A 8 -1.25 1.30 -7.26
N LEU A 9 -1.38 2.25 -6.34
CA LEU A 9 -0.50 3.43 -6.26
C LEU A 9 0.92 3.06 -5.83
N ILE A 10 1.08 2.13 -4.89
CA ILE A 10 2.39 1.59 -4.50
C ILE A 10 3.07 0.91 -5.70
N SER A 11 2.31 0.18 -6.52
CA SER A 11 2.83 -0.44 -7.75
C SER A 11 3.36 0.60 -8.74
N GLN A 12 2.81 1.81 -8.72
CA GLN A 12 3.25 2.94 -9.54
C GLN A 12 4.39 3.75 -8.91
N HIS A 13 5.13 3.18 -7.94
CA HIS A 13 6.23 3.86 -7.23
C HIS A 13 5.81 5.12 -6.44
N LYS A 14 4.52 5.27 -6.08
CA LYS A 14 4.08 6.41 -5.28
C LYS A 14 4.50 6.27 -3.82
N THR A 15 4.97 7.36 -3.24
CA THR A 15 5.34 7.43 -1.83
C THR A 15 4.11 7.52 -0.92
N ASN A 16 4.25 7.19 0.37
CA ASN A 16 3.14 7.24 1.33
C ASN A 16 2.49 8.63 1.43
N LYS A 17 3.31 9.69 1.31
CA LYS A 17 2.84 11.07 1.26
C LYS A 17 1.99 11.31 0.03
N GLU A 18 2.45 10.91 -1.15
CA GLU A 18 1.68 11.04 -2.39
C GLU A 18 0.41 10.20 -2.36
N ILE A 19 0.46 8.97 -1.84
CA ILE A 19 -0.70 8.10 -1.71
C ILE A 19 -1.75 8.74 -0.80
N GLY A 20 -1.33 9.31 0.33
CA GLY A 20 -2.21 10.06 1.21
C GLY A 20 -2.84 11.26 0.50
N HIS A 21 -2.04 12.00 -0.26
CA HIS A 21 -2.51 13.16 -1.02
C HIS A 21 -3.49 12.77 -2.14
N LEU A 22 -3.20 11.71 -2.90
CA LEU A 22 -4.02 11.19 -3.99
C LEU A 22 -5.35 10.60 -3.50
N LEU A 23 -5.34 10.02 -2.31
CA LEU A 23 -6.53 9.45 -1.69
C LEU A 23 -7.26 10.45 -0.78
N PHE A 24 -6.77 11.68 -0.66
CA PHE A 24 -7.27 12.70 0.26
C PHE A 24 -7.38 12.20 1.71
N ILE A 25 -6.41 11.39 2.16
CA ILE A 25 -6.34 10.86 3.52
C ILE A 25 -4.99 11.15 4.16
N SER A 26 -5.00 11.31 5.49
CA SER A 26 -3.78 11.52 6.25
C SER A 26 -2.82 10.32 6.11
N PRO A 27 -1.49 10.54 6.10
CA PRO A 27 -0.51 9.46 6.02
C PRO A 27 -0.66 8.46 7.18
N ARG A 28 -1.11 8.92 8.36
CA ARG A 28 -1.50 8.05 9.49
C ARG A 28 -2.64 7.09 9.15
N THR A 29 -3.60 7.54 8.34
CA THR A 29 -4.71 6.70 7.86
C THR A 29 -4.20 5.68 6.84
N VAL A 30 -3.26 6.08 5.97
CA VAL A 30 -2.57 5.16 5.06
C VAL A 30 -1.90 4.04 5.84
N GLU A 31 -1.17 4.34 6.91
CA GLU A 31 -0.56 3.32 7.78
C GLU A 31 -1.59 2.34 8.32
N LYS A 32 -2.73 2.83 8.83
CA LYS A 32 -3.82 1.99 9.33
C LYS A 32 -4.39 1.05 8.25
N HIS A 33 -4.54 1.55 7.02
CA HIS A 33 -4.95 0.72 5.89
C HIS A 33 -3.88 -0.32 5.53
N ARG A 34 -2.59 0.04 5.55
CA ARG A 34 -1.50 -0.90 5.29
C ARG A 34 -1.49 -2.02 6.30
N SER A 35 -1.63 -1.74 7.59
CA SER A 35 -1.70 -2.80 8.61
C SER A 35 -2.82 -3.79 8.29
N LYS A 36 -4.00 -3.31 7.88
CA LYS A 36 -5.09 -4.21 7.45
C LYS A 36 -4.73 -5.04 6.22
N VAL A 37 -4.07 -4.44 5.22
CA VAL A 37 -3.63 -5.16 4.01
C VAL A 37 -2.55 -6.18 4.34
N ILE A 38 -1.58 -5.81 5.18
CA ILE A 38 -0.49 -6.66 5.65
C ILE A 38 -1.07 -7.87 6.40
N ILE A 39 -1.99 -7.65 7.33
CA ILE A 39 -2.69 -8.73 8.05
C ILE A 39 -3.46 -9.62 7.07
N LYS A 40 -4.16 -9.02 6.09
CA LYS A 40 -4.94 -9.76 5.10
C LYS A 40 -4.09 -10.57 4.12
N LEU A 41 -2.87 -10.11 3.83
CA LEU A 41 -1.89 -10.79 2.99
C LEU A 41 -0.91 -11.64 3.81
N ASN A 42 -1.06 -11.68 5.14
CA ASN A 42 -0.18 -12.36 6.08
C ASN A 42 1.30 -11.99 5.87
N LEU A 43 1.56 -10.70 5.66
CA LEU A 43 2.90 -10.15 5.47
C LEU A 43 3.48 -9.65 6.79
N ASP A 44 4.80 -9.54 6.85
CA ASP A 44 5.49 -9.00 8.01
C ASP A 44 5.05 -7.55 8.28
N HIS A 45 4.93 -7.16 9.56
CA HIS A 45 4.39 -5.88 10.03
C HIS A 45 5.22 -4.63 9.62
N GLN A 46 6.22 -4.78 8.76
CA GLN A 46 7.01 -3.67 8.26
C GLN A 46 6.28 -2.84 7.20
N THR A 47 6.37 -1.52 7.34
CA THR A 47 5.94 -0.55 6.34
C THR A 47 6.52 -0.88 4.96
N ASN A 48 7.77 -1.32 4.88
CA ASN A 48 8.39 -1.70 3.60
C ASN A 48 7.91 -3.04 3.05
N ALA A 49 7.40 -3.96 3.87
CA ALA A 49 6.96 -5.29 3.43
C ALA A 49 5.86 -5.19 2.37
N LEU A 50 4.91 -4.27 2.55
CA LEU A 50 3.85 -4.05 1.56
C LEU A 50 4.41 -3.52 0.22
N VAL A 51 5.40 -2.63 0.26
CA VAL A 51 6.02 -2.08 -0.96
C VAL A 51 6.79 -3.16 -1.69
N ILE A 52 7.59 -3.93 -0.95
CA ILE A 52 8.37 -5.05 -1.47
C ILE A 52 7.43 -6.09 -2.08
N TRP A 53 6.34 -6.43 -1.39
CA TRP A 53 5.35 -7.38 -1.89
C TRP A 53 4.69 -6.89 -3.18
N VAL A 54 4.27 -5.62 -3.24
CA VAL A 54 3.67 -5.05 -4.45
C VAL A 54 4.69 -5.04 -5.61
N HIS A 55 5.94 -4.70 -5.33
CA HIS A 55 7.02 -4.78 -6.33
C HIS A 55 7.23 -6.21 -6.85
N LYS A 56 7.21 -7.20 -5.95
CA LYS A 56 7.35 -8.62 -6.29
C LYS A 56 6.14 -9.14 -7.07
N ASN A 57 4.96 -8.58 -6.80
CA ASN A 57 3.69 -8.92 -7.42
C ASN A 57 3.23 -7.91 -8.48
N LYS A 58 4.14 -7.07 -9.01
CA LYS A 58 3.82 -6.08 -10.05
C LYS A 58 3.14 -6.71 -11.26
N HIS A 59 3.49 -7.95 -11.57
CA HIS A 59 2.89 -8.74 -12.63
C HIS A 59 1.39 -9.03 -12.43
N LEU A 60 0.88 -9.03 -11.18
CA LEU A 60 -0.55 -9.19 -10.88
C LEU A 60 -1.36 -7.92 -11.16
N PHE A 61 -0.69 -6.78 -11.34
CA PHE A 61 -1.30 -5.47 -11.58
C PHE A 61 -1.05 -4.96 -13.01
N ASN A 62 -0.49 -5.80 -13.89
CA ASN A 62 -0.28 -5.54 -15.31
C ASN A 62 -1.43 -6.08 -16.15
#